data_AF-A0A7C6C9P1-F1
#
_entry.id   AF-A0A7C6C9P1-F1
#
_cell.length_a   1.000
_cell.length_b   1.000
_cell.length_c   1.000
_cell.angle_alpha   90.00
_cell.angle_beta   90.00
_cell.angle_gamma   90.00
#
_symmetry.space_group_name_H-M   'P 1'
#
loop_
_entity.id
_entity.type
_entity.pdbx_description
1 polymer ?
#
loop_
_entity_poly.entity_id
_entity_poly.type
_entity_poly.pdbx_seq_one_letter_code
_entity_poly.pdbx_strand_id
1 'polypeptide(L)'
;MKLIDKYNMNKESNNNSIILLKSGIFYKTFNNDAYIIAYLFKYKINKMSNYVMVGFPEKVIENIEERLIKEKVAFIIIDEGKQSVSDKGSFVDGNYEILLDRSCKSSDIEMEIERIKSTLDILKGTKSIENIISKIKEII
;
A
#
# COMPACT_ATOMS: atom_id res chain seq x y z
N MET A 1 17.67 1.54 16.41
CA MET A 1 16.19 1.57 16.30
C MET A 1 15.79 0.94 14.97
N LYS A 2 14.79 0.04 14.94
CA LYS A 2 14.33 -0.55 13.66
C LYS A 2 13.52 0.48 12.88
N LEU A 3 13.43 0.31 11.56
CA LEU A 3 12.72 1.26 10.70
C LEU A 3 11.22 1.34 11.02
N ILE A 4 10.60 0.21 11.41
CA ILE A 4 9.20 0.15 11.86
C ILE A 4 8.98 0.93 13.16
N ASP A 5 9.92 0.90 14.10
CA ASP A 5 9.83 1.67 15.35
C ASP A 5 9.86 3.17 15.03
N LYS A 6 10.76 3.58 14.12
CA LYS A 6 10.85 4.96 13.63
C LYS A 6 9.55 5.40 12.95
N TYR A 7 8.93 4.51 12.18
CA TYR A 7 7.64 4.76 11.55
C TYR A 7 6.56 5.01 12.62
N ASN A 8 6.43 4.11 13.60
CA ASN A 8 5.39 4.22 14.65
C ASN A 8 5.52 5.54 15.42
N MET A 9 6.72 5.92 15.85
CA MET A 9 6.97 7.19 16.55
C MET A 9 6.53 8.41 15.73
N ASN A 10 6.79 8.42 14.41
CA ASN A 10 6.38 9.54 13.56
C ASN A 10 4.88 9.52 13.26
N LYS A 11 4.30 8.32 13.17
CA LYS A 11 2.88 8.15 12.87
C LYS A 11 2.00 8.64 14.01
N GLU A 12 2.37 8.41 15.27
CA GLU A 12 1.64 8.88 16.46
C GLU A 12 1.34 10.39 16.44
N SER A 13 2.26 11.20 15.91
CA SER A 13 2.11 12.66 15.79
C SER A 13 1.54 13.12 14.44
N ASN A 14 1.33 12.19 13.50
CA ASN A 14 0.98 12.47 12.10
C ASN A 14 0.03 11.41 11.53
N ASN A 15 -1.05 11.11 12.26
CA ASN A 15 -1.97 10.00 11.96
C ASN A 15 -2.48 10.00 10.50
N ASN A 16 -2.69 11.18 9.90
CA ASN A 16 -3.24 11.34 8.55
C ASN A 16 -2.20 11.74 7.50
N SER A 17 -0.90 11.58 7.80
CA SER A 17 0.17 11.80 6.82
C SER A 17 0.86 10.49 6.49
N ILE A 18 1.24 10.31 5.22
CA ILE A 18 2.02 9.16 4.79
C ILE A 18 3.48 9.34 5.21
N ILE A 19 4.05 8.38 5.92
CA ILE A 19 5.43 8.39 6.39
C ILE A 19 6.30 7.57 5.45
N LEU A 20 7.29 8.20 4.83
CA LEU A 20 8.26 7.59 3.92
C LEU A 20 9.66 7.65 4.56
N LEU A 21 10.24 6.48 4.83
CA LEU A 21 11.53 6.37 5.51
C LEU A 21 12.61 5.91 4.55
N LYS A 22 13.69 6.68 4.38
CA LYS A 22 14.83 6.26 3.58
C LYS A 22 15.61 5.14 4.28
N SER A 23 16.09 4.18 3.49
CA SER A 23 16.85 3.01 3.91
C SER A 23 17.79 2.60 2.79
N GLY A 24 18.99 3.19 2.74
CA GLY A 24 19.92 3.04 1.62
C GLY A 24 19.32 3.62 0.33
N ILE A 25 19.41 2.89 -0.78
CA ILE A 25 18.88 3.30 -2.09
C ILE A 25 17.35 3.12 -2.26
N PHE A 26 16.63 2.92 -1.16
CA PHE A 26 15.19 2.68 -1.13
C PHE A 26 14.51 3.58 -0.12
N TYR A 27 13.24 3.91 -0.36
CA TYR A 27 12.31 4.33 0.68
C TYR A 27 11.39 3.18 1.06
N LYS A 28 10.91 3.20 2.30
CA LYS A 28 9.98 2.22 2.86
C LYS A 28 8.87 2.92 3.62
N THR A 29 7.68 2.34 3.55
CA THR A 29 6.54 2.71 4.40
C THR A 29 5.87 1.46 4.94
N PHE A 30 5.00 1.62 5.93
CA PHE A 30 4.51 0.52 6.76
C PHE A 30 3.00 0.62 7.01
N ASN A 31 2.39 -0.50 7.34
CA ASN A 31 1.00 -0.59 7.80
C ASN A 31 0.01 0.12 6.85
N ASN A 32 -0.86 0.99 7.37
CA ASN A 32 -1.87 1.68 6.57
C ASN A 32 -1.27 2.46 5.39
N ASP A 33 -0.13 3.12 5.61
CA ASP A 33 0.58 3.85 4.56
C ASP A 33 1.08 2.91 3.45
N ALA A 34 1.48 1.68 3.81
CA ALA A 34 1.87 0.67 2.85
C ALA A 34 0.71 0.22 1.95
N TYR A 35 -0.51 0.10 2.49
CA TYR A 35 -1.70 -0.19 1.67
C TYR A 35 -2.00 0.94 0.70
N ILE A 36 -1.94 2.19 1.16
CA ILE A 36 -2.19 3.37 0.30
C ILE A 36 -1.16 3.44 -0.83
N ILE A 37 0.13 3.32 -0.51
CA ILE A 37 1.20 3.37 -1.51
C ILE A 37 1.11 2.17 -2.48
N ALA A 38 0.84 0.95 -1.99
CA ALA A 38 0.60 -0.19 -2.86
C ALA A 38 -0.56 0.06 -3.83
N TYR A 39 -1.68 0.59 -3.33
CA TYR A 39 -2.87 0.87 -4.12
C TYR A 39 -2.60 1.89 -5.24
N LEU A 40 -1.92 3.01 -4.91
CA LEU A 40 -1.65 4.10 -5.84
C LEU A 40 -0.63 3.72 -6.92
N PHE A 41 0.40 2.94 -6.58
CA PHE A 41 1.52 2.66 -7.48
C PHE A 41 1.60 1.19 -7.93
N LYS A 42 0.62 0.36 -7.53
CA LYS A 42 0.57 -1.08 -7.81
C LYS A 42 1.82 -1.82 -7.32
N TYR A 43 2.37 -1.38 -6.18
CA TYR A 43 3.50 -2.05 -5.55
C TYR A 43 3.05 -3.27 -4.76
N LYS A 44 3.90 -4.29 -4.76
CA LYS A 44 3.70 -5.51 -3.97
C LYS A 44 3.82 -5.19 -2.47
N ILE A 45 2.79 -5.56 -1.72
CA ILE A 45 2.82 -5.54 -0.25
C ILE A 45 3.63 -6.73 0.25
N ASN A 46 4.60 -6.47 1.12
CA ASN A 46 5.35 -7.50 1.82
C ASN A 46 4.75 -7.65 3.22
N LYS A 47 4.14 -8.80 3.48
CA LYS A 47 3.58 -9.15 4.79
C LYS A 47 4.69 -9.76 5.66
N MET A 48 5.00 -9.09 6.76
CA MET A 48 5.85 -9.62 7.83
C MET A 48 4.94 -10.17 8.94
N SER A 49 5.52 -10.85 9.93
CA SER A 49 4.74 -11.45 11.02
C SER A 49 3.81 -10.47 11.74
N ASN A 50 4.28 -9.24 11.97
CA ASN A 50 3.57 -8.25 12.81
C ASN A 50 3.29 -6.91 12.11
N TYR A 51 3.67 -6.76 10.84
CA TYR A 51 3.47 -5.52 10.10
C TYR A 51 3.47 -5.80 8.60
N VAL A 52 2.94 -4.85 7.82
CA VAL A 52 3.08 -4.86 6.36
C VAL A 52 4.00 -3.74 5.92
N MET A 53 4.70 -3.93 4.81
CA MET A 53 5.60 -2.93 4.26
C MET A 53 5.58 -2.87 2.74
N VAL A 54 5.81 -1.67 2.22
CA VAL A 54 6.11 -1.43 0.81
C VAL A 54 7.43 -0.69 0.75
N GLY A 55 8.29 -1.10 -0.17
CA GLY A 55 9.55 -0.43 -0.46
C GLY A 55 9.66 -0.13 -1.95
N PHE A 56 10.27 1.01 -2.28
CA PHE A 56 10.47 1.45 -3.65
C PHE A 56 11.82 2.17 -3.80
N PRO A 57 12.44 2.14 -5.00
CA PRO A 57 13.75 2.78 -5.22
C PRO A 57 13.72 4.28 -4.94
N GLU A 58 14.82 4.83 -4.43
CA GLU A 58 14.99 6.28 -4.18
C GLU A 58 14.70 7.13 -5.42
N LYS A 59 15.13 6.67 -6.60
CA LYS A 59 14.98 7.39 -7.88
C LYS A 59 13.53 7.69 -8.30
N VAL A 60 12.52 7.12 -7.63
CA VAL A 60 11.10 7.39 -7.94
C VAL A 60 10.40 8.22 -6.87
N ILE A 61 11.14 8.77 -5.89
CA ILE A 61 10.54 9.55 -4.80
C ILE A 61 9.78 10.77 -5.31
N GLU A 62 10.31 11.50 -6.28
CA GLU A 62 9.67 12.68 -6.87
C GLU A 62 8.30 12.33 -7.48
N ASN A 63 8.23 11.24 -8.26
CA ASN A 63 6.96 10.74 -8.82
C ASN A 63 5.95 10.38 -7.73
N ILE A 64 6.43 9.91 -6.58
CA ILE A 64 5.57 9.58 -5.44
C ILE A 64 5.06 10.85 -4.80
N GLU A 65 5.92 11.81 -4.50
CA GLU A 65 5.54 13.13 -3.98
C GLU A 65 4.50 13.81 -4.87
N GLU A 66 4.76 13.91 -6.17
CA GLU A 66 3.83 14.50 -7.15
C GLU A 66 2.45 13.84 -7.11
N ARG A 67 2.41 12.51 -7.04
CA ARG A 67 1.13 11.80 -6.97
C ARG A 67 0.44 12.03 -5.63
N LEU A 68 1.16 12.04 -4.51
CA LEU A 68 0.56 12.33 -3.19
C LEU A 68 0.02 13.77 -3.12
N ILE A 69 0.72 14.74 -3.71
CA ILE A 69 0.24 16.12 -3.88
C ILE A 69 -1.05 16.15 -4.71
N LYS A 70 -1.08 15.42 -5.84
CA LYS A 70 -2.26 15.33 -6.71
C LYS A 70 -3.46 14.70 -6.00
N GLU A 71 -3.24 13.67 -5.18
CA GLU A 71 -4.26 13.07 -4.32
C GLU A 71 -4.59 13.93 -3.09
N LYS A 72 -3.89 15.06 -2.90
CA LYS A 72 -4.00 15.98 -1.77
C LYS A 72 -3.90 15.26 -0.42
N VAL A 73 -2.90 14.39 -0.28
CA VAL A 73 -2.59 13.70 0.97
C VAL A 73 -1.24 14.16 1.50
N ALA A 74 -1.22 14.56 2.77
CA ALA A 74 0.01 14.98 3.43
C ALA A 74 1.00 13.82 3.55
N PHE A 75 2.28 14.11 3.48
CA PHE A 75 3.34 13.14 3.66
C PHE A 75 4.57 13.73 4.36
N ILE A 76 5.37 12.84 4.93
CA ILE A 76 6.61 13.14 5.62
C ILE A 76 7.69 12.20 5.11
N ILE A 77 8.77 12.76 4.59
CA ILE A 77 9.95 12.03 4.16
C ILE A 77 11.03 12.19 5.22
N ILE A 78 11.63 11.08 5.64
CA ILE A 78 12.71 11.08 6.62
C ILE A 78 13.94 10.40 6.05
N ASP A 79 15.02 11.17 5.91
CA ASP A 79 16.30 10.77 5.36
C ASP A 79 17.45 11.19 6.30
N GLU A 80 18.16 10.22 6.89
CA GLU A 80 19.40 10.44 7.67
C GLU A 80 19.36 11.63 8.66
N GLY A 81 18.22 11.84 9.32
CA GLY A 81 18.04 12.91 10.32
C GLY A 81 17.47 14.22 9.76
N LYS A 82 17.32 14.33 8.43
CA LYS A 82 16.52 15.35 7.77
C LYS A 82 15.07 14.88 7.65
N GLN A 83 14.16 15.82 7.83
CA GLN A 83 12.74 15.61 7.65
C GLN A 83 12.21 16.65 6.66
N SER A 84 11.57 16.17 5.60
CA SER A 84 10.82 16.99 4.66
C SER A 84 9.34 16.74 4.90
N VAL A 85 8.57 17.81 5.09
CA VAL A 85 7.13 17.73 5.33
C VAL A 85 6.44 18.42 4.16
N SER A 86 5.47 17.74 3.56
CA SER A 86 4.61 18.33 2.54
C SER A 86 3.82 19.51 3.12
N ASP A 87 3.57 20.58 2.37
CA ASP A 87 2.81 21.74 2.85
C ASP A 87 1.34 21.37 3.17
N LYS A 88 1.09 21.07 4.45
CA LYS A 88 -0.21 20.63 4.97
C LYS A 88 -1.33 21.65 4.73
N GLY A 89 -1.00 22.95 4.63
CA GLY A 89 -1.99 24.02 4.49
C GLY A 89 -2.79 23.99 3.18
N SER A 90 -2.34 23.21 2.20
CA SER A 90 -2.98 23.09 0.87
C SER A 90 -3.82 21.82 0.69
N PHE A 91 -3.79 20.88 1.64
CA PHE A 91 -4.45 19.59 1.51
C PHE A 91 -5.77 19.54 2.28
N VAL A 92 -6.72 18.79 1.74
CA VAL A 92 -8.05 18.64 2.34
C VAL A 92 -7.97 17.61 3.45
N ASP A 93 -8.40 17.99 4.65
CA ASP A 93 -8.55 17.07 5.77
C ASP A 93 -9.46 15.88 5.36
N GLY A 94 -8.97 14.66 5.58
CA GLY A 94 -9.73 13.42 5.32
C GLY A 94 -9.36 12.64 4.05
N ASN A 95 -8.56 13.20 3.13
CA ASN A 95 -8.15 12.46 1.93
C ASN A 95 -7.31 11.21 2.24
N TYR A 96 -6.51 11.25 3.30
CA TYR A 96 -5.81 10.07 3.80
C TYR A 96 -6.76 8.91 4.12
N GLU A 97 -7.83 9.18 4.89
CA GLU A 97 -8.80 8.15 5.29
C GLU A 97 -9.59 7.62 4.09
N ILE A 98 -9.94 8.49 3.13
CA ILE A 98 -10.60 8.09 1.88
C ILE A 98 -9.68 7.15 1.07
N LEU A 99 -8.39 7.48 0.96
CA LEU A 99 -7.43 6.62 0.28
C LEU A 99 -7.23 5.30 1.02
N LEU A 100 -7.18 5.34 2.36
CA LEU A 100 -7.06 4.15 3.17
C LEU A 100 -8.23 3.20 2.95
N ASP A 101 -9.48 3.69 3.06
CA ASP A 101 -10.70 2.91 2.80
C ASP A 101 -10.68 2.27 1.39
N ARG A 102 -10.34 3.05 0.36
CA ARG A 102 -10.21 2.54 -1.02
C ARG A 102 -9.12 1.48 -1.14
N SER A 103 -7.98 1.69 -0.50
CA SER A 103 -6.85 0.77 -0.54
C SER A 103 -7.16 -0.56 0.16
N CYS A 104 -7.85 -0.52 1.31
CA CYS A 104 -8.29 -1.71 2.04
C CYS A 104 -9.31 -2.51 1.20
N LYS A 105 -10.35 -1.85 0.67
CA LYS A 105 -11.35 -2.49 -0.20
C LYS A 105 -10.71 -3.16 -1.42
N SER A 106 -9.76 -2.48 -2.05
CA SER A 106 -9.01 -3.04 -3.19
C SER A 106 -8.18 -4.26 -2.76
N SER A 107 -7.50 -4.19 -1.60
CA SER A 107 -6.69 -5.29 -1.07
C SER A 107 -7.53 -6.51 -0.69
N ASP A 108 -8.74 -6.31 -0.17
CA ASP A 108 -9.66 -7.39 0.18
C ASP A 108 -10.13 -8.15 -1.06
N ILE A 109 -10.52 -7.42 -2.11
CA ILE A 109 -10.90 -8.03 -3.39
C ILE A 109 -9.72 -8.80 -4.00
N GLU A 110 -8.51 -8.23 -3.96
CA GLU A 110 -7.31 -8.88 -4.49
C GLU A 110 -6.98 -10.17 -3.72
N MET A 111 -7.16 -10.17 -2.39
CA MET A 111 -6.99 -11.37 -1.57
C MET A 111 -8.02 -12.46 -1.92
N GLU A 112 -9.28 -12.10 -2.14
CA GLU A 112 -10.31 -13.06 -2.56
C GLU A 112 -10.02 -13.64 -3.95
N ILE A 113 -9.56 -12.81 -4.89
CA ILE A 113 -9.12 -13.28 -6.21
C ILE A 113 -7.99 -14.30 -6.08
N GLU A 114 -6.98 -14.04 -5.25
CA GLU A 114 -5.87 -14.97 -5.04
C GLU A 114 -6.31 -16.28 -4.36
N ARG A 115 -7.25 -16.22 -3.42
CA ARG A 115 -7.87 -17.41 -2.81
C ARG A 115 -8.61 -18.25 -3.84
N ILE A 116 -9.39 -17.61 -4.71
CA ILE A 116 -10.10 -18.28 -5.80
C ILE A 116 -9.10 -18.93 -6.76
N LYS A 117 -8.08 -18.20 -7.23
CA LYS A 117 -7.03 -18.74 -8.10
C LYS A 117 -6.37 -19.97 -7.50
N SER A 118 -5.92 -19.88 -6.24
CA SER A 118 -5.28 -20.99 -5.53
C SER A 118 -6.19 -22.21 -5.44
N THR A 119 -7.49 -22.00 -5.21
CA THR A 119 -8.49 -23.08 -5.17
C THR A 119 -8.70 -23.72 -6.53
N LEU A 120 -8.79 -22.92 -7.60
CA LEU A 120 -8.92 -23.42 -8.97
C LEU A 120 -7.70 -24.25 -9.40
N ASP A 121 -6.50 -23.82 -9.00
CA ASP A 121 -5.26 -24.56 -9.27
C ASP A 121 -5.25 -25.94 -8.59
N ILE A 122 -5.74 -26.05 -7.34
CA ILE A 122 -5.87 -27.34 -6.64
C ILE A 122 -6.86 -28.26 -7.35
N LEU A 123 -7.94 -27.72 -7.89
CA LEU A 123 -8.99 -28.48 -8.57
C LEU A 123 -8.64 -28.86 -10.01
N LYS A 124 -7.50 -28.40 -10.54
CA LYS A 124 -7.08 -28.67 -11.90
C LYS A 124 -7.04 -30.17 -12.19
N GLY A 125 -7.71 -30.59 -13.28
CA GLY A 125 -7.81 -32.00 -13.67
C GLY A 125 -8.94 -32.80 -13.01
N THR A 126 -9.74 -32.17 -12.14
CA THR A 126 -10.98 -32.77 -11.62
C THR A 126 -12.16 -32.50 -12.55
N LYS A 127 -13.15 -33.40 -12.65
CA LYS A 127 -14.40 -33.10 -13.39
C LYS A 127 -15.13 -31.87 -12.83
N SER A 128 -14.96 -31.58 -11.54
CA SER A 128 -15.54 -30.42 -10.88
C SER A 128 -15.03 -29.09 -11.45
N ILE A 129 -13.79 -29.02 -11.94
CA ILE A 129 -13.22 -27.77 -12.47
C ILE A 129 -13.86 -27.35 -13.79
N GLU A 130 -14.27 -28.29 -14.63
CA GLU A 130 -14.92 -28.02 -15.92
C GLU A 130 -16.26 -27.30 -15.69
N ASN A 131 -17.05 -27.78 -14.74
CA ASN A 131 -18.33 -27.17 -14.35
C ASN A 131 -18.14 -25.75 -13.77
N ILE A 132 -17.14 -25.55 -12.91
CA ILE A 132 -16.85 -24.24 -12.31
C ILE A 132 -16.42 -23.25 -13.41
N ILE A 133 -15.52 -23.66 -14.31
CA ILE A 133 -15.07 -22.83 -15.43
C ILE A 133 -16.26 -22.46 -16.35
N SER A 134 -17.16 -23.39 -16.65
CA SER A 134 -18.37 -23.09 -17.44
C SER A 134 -19.21 -21.99 -16.80
N LYS A 135 -19.48 -22.11 -15.49
CA LYS A 135 -20.25 -21.09 -14.76
C LYS A 135 -19.58 -19.72 -14.72
N ILE A 136 -18.24 -19.68 -14.58
CA ILE A 136 -17.52 -18.40 -14.64
C ILE A 136 -17.68 -17.76 -16.02
N LYS A 137 -17.56 -18.54 -17.11
CA LYS A 137 -17.72 -18.08 -18.50
C LYS A 137 -19.13 -17.60 -18.83
N GLU A 138 -20.15 -18.02 -18.09
CA GLU A 138 -21.52 -17.52 -18.27
C GLU A 138 -21.73 -16.12 -17.67
N ILE A 139 -20.85 -15.70 -16.74
CA ILE A 139 -20.96 -14.42 -16.03
C ILE A 139 -20.13 -13.31 -16.70
N ILE A 140 -19.00 -13.66 -17.34
CA ILE A 140 -18.07 -12.73 -18.00
C ILE A 140 -18.27 -12.67 -19.51
#